data_AF-A0A093CN51-F1
#
_entry.id   AF-A0A093CN51-F1
#
_cell.length_a   1.000
_cell.length_b   1.000
_cell.length_c   1.000
_cell.angle_alpha   90.00
_cell.angle_beta   90.00
_cell.angle_gamma   90.00
#
_symmetry.space_group_name_H-M   'P 1'
#
loop_
_entity.id
_entity.type
_entity.pdbx_description
1 polymer ?
#
loop_
_entity_poly.entity_id
_entity_poly.type
_entity_poly.pdbx_seq_one_letter_code
_entity_poly.pdbx_strand_id
1 'polypeptide(L)' 'SAGGGHDPLLVLDGYEDDGIRLKCCSERLFSEVQVLWTDGRGANITGTLTTATTTANASSSILLKPGDGNSV' A
#
# COMPACT_ATOMS: atom_id res chain seq x y z
N SER A 1 -9.91 26.11 -3.05
CA SER A 1 -9.64 25.19 -4.18
C SER A 1 -9.70 23.77 -3.65
N ALA A 2 -10.70 22.98 -4.06
CA ALA A 2 -10.72 21.55 -3.77
C ALA A 2 -9.65 20.91 -4.66
N GLY A 3 -8.52 20.51 -4.08
CA GLY A 3 -7.58 19.63 -4.77
C GLY A 3 -8.34 18.38 -5.19
N GLY A 4 -8.40 18.09 -6.49
CA GLY A 4 -9.06 16.89 -6.99
C GLY A 4 -8.41 15.68 -6.35
N GLY A 5 -9.17 14.97 -5.51
CA GLY A 5 -8.69 13.85 -4.69
C GLY A 5 -7.97 12.82 -5.54
N HIS A 6 -6.68 12.67 -5.28
CA HIS A 6 -5.84 11.57 -5.75
C HIS A 6 -5.73 10.52 -4.63
N ASP A 7 -6.83 10.29 -3.92
CA ASP A 7 -6.80 9.61 -2.63
C ASP A 7 -6.54 8.10 -2.87
N PRO A 8 -5.53 7.49 -2.22
CA PRO A 8 -5.30 6.06 -2.34
C PRO A 8 -6.34 5.28 -1.54
N LEU A 9 -6.76 4.13 -2.07
CA LEU A 9 -7.61 3.19 -1.35
C LEU A 9 -6.73 2.19 -0.60
N LEU A 10 -6.80 2.24 0.73
CA LEU A 10 -6.18 1.24 1.61
C LEU A 10 -7.19 0.14 1.95
N VAL A 11 -6.84 -1.10 1.62
CA VAL A 11 -7.66 -2.29 1.85
C VAL A 11 -6.92 -3.23 2.81
N LEU A 12 -7.64 -3.68 3.83
CA LEU A 12 -7.20 -4.77 4.69
C LEU A 12 -7.62 -6.09 4.03
N ASP A 13 -6.66 -6.78 3.42
CA ASP A 13 -6.91 -7.91 2.52
C ASP A 13 -7.15 -9.23 3.28
N GLY A 14 -6.66 -9.31 4.53
CA GLY A 14 -6.94 -10.42 5.43
C GLY A 14 -5.77 -10.78 6.35
N TYR A 15 -5.92 -11.90 7.05
CA TYR A 15 -4.90 -12.48 7.89
C TYR A 15 -4.06 -13.50 7.10
N GLU A 16 -2.74 -13.40 7.19
CA GLU A 16 -1.80 -14.26 6.46
C GLU A 16 -0.51 -14.45 7.28
N ASP A 17 -0.01 -15.69 7.37
CA ASP A 17 1.24 -16.05 8.05
C ASP A 17 1.41 -15.41 9.45
N ASP A 18 0.40 -15.44 10.32
CA ASP A 18 0.44 -14.78 11.63
C ASP A 18 0.47 -13.24 11.61
N GLY A 19 0.19 -12.61 10.47
CA GLY A 19 0.12 -11.16 10.30
C GLY A 19 -1.12 -10.68 9.54
N ILE A 20 -1.14 -9.40 9.17
CA ILE A 20 -2.21 -8.76 8.39
C ILE A 20 -1.66 -8.30 7.05
N ARG A 21 -2.28 -8.76 5.96
CA ARG A 21 -1.99 -8.29 4.62
C ARG A 21 -2.69 -6.96 4.39
N LEU A 22 -1.89 -5.92 4.12
CA LEU A 22 -2.38 -4.63 3.65
C LEU A 22 -2.14 -4.51 2.16
N LYS A 23 -3.13 -3.96 1.46
CA LYS A 23 -3.05 -3.63 0.04
C LYS A 23 -3.42 -2.17 -0.15
N CYS A 24 -2.60 -1.45 -0.90
CA CYS A 24 -2.88 -0.08 -1.32
C CYS A 24 -3.05 -0.07 -2.83
N CYS A 25 -4.16 0.51 -3.29
CA CYS A 25 -4.50 0.64 -4.70
C CYS A 25 -4.80 2.11 -5.03
N SER A 26 -4.33 2.61 -6.17
CA SER A 26 -4.85 3.87 -6.70
C SER A 26 -6.29 3.68 -7.14
N GLU A 27 -7.16 4.68 -7.00
CA GLU A 27 -8.54 4.58 -7.49
C GLU A 27 -8.64 4.72 -9.02
N ARG A 28 -7.67 5.39 -9.64
CA ARG A 28 -7.60 5.55 -11.11
C ARG A 28 -6.45 4.76 -11.71
N LEU A 29 -6.56 4.54 -13.02
CA LEU A 29 -5.47 4.06 -13.85
C LEU A 29 -4.38 5.13 -13.89
N PHE A 30 -3.20 4.78 -13.39
CA PHE A 30 -2.03 5.62 -13.48
C PHE A 30 -0.89 4.76 -14.05
N SER A 31 -0.45 5.08 -15.26
CA SER A 31 0.62 4.35 -15.93
C SER A 31 2.00 4.51 -15.25
N GLU A 32 2.14 5.38 -14.23
CA GLU A 32 3.45 5.79 -13.68
C GLU A 32 3.45 6.08 -12.17
N VAL A 33 2.41 5.71 -11.40
CA VAL A 33 2.42 5.95 -9.94
C VAL A 33 3.08 4.79 -9.21
N GLN A 34 4.02 5.11 -8.32
CA GLN A 34 4.63 4.16 -7.39
C GLN A 34 3.94 4.26 -6.03
N VAL A 35 3.62 3.10 -5.44
CA VAL A 35 3.10 3.02 -4.08
C VAL A 35 4.28 2.81 -3.12
N LEU A 36 4.51 3.77 -2.24
CA LEU A 36 5.53 3.71 -1.19
C LEU A 36 4.88 3.39 0.16
N TRP A 37 5.54 2.54 0.94
CA TRP A 37 5.15 2.22 2.31
C TRP A 37 6.22 2.74 3.27
N THR A 38 5.79 3.36 4.38
CA THR A 38 6.68 3.76 5.48
C THR A 38 6.13 3.25 6.81
N ASP A 39 7.02 2.85 7.71
CA ASP A 39 6.64 2.50 9.08
C ASP A 39 6.32 3.75 9.93
N GLY A 40 5.89 3.53 11.18
CA GLY A 40 5.59 4.62 12.12
C GLY A 40 6.78 5.51 12.49
N ARG A 41 8.02 5.11 12.14
CA ARG A 41 9.25 5.91 12.31
C ARG A 41 9.68 6.61 11.03
N GLY A 42 8.92 6.45 9.94
CA GLY A 42 9.24 7.00 8.63
C GLY A 42 10.26 6.18 7.83
N ALA A 43 10.60 4.96 8.23
CA ALA A 43 11.47 4.08 7.48
C ALA A 43 10.72 3.40 6.34
N ASN A 44 11.33 3.34 5.15
CA ASN A 44 10.71 2.71 3.98
C ASN A 44 10.55 1.19 4.17
N ILE A 45 9.37 0.68 3.85
CA ILE A 45 9.06 -0.75 3.83
C ILE A 45 8.99 -1.20 2.36
N THR A 46 9.64 -2.31 2.05
CA THR A 46 9.56 -2.91 0.70
C THR A 46 8.21 -3.60 0.52
N GLY A 47 7.37 -3.03 -0.33
CA GLY A 47 6.11 -3.65 -0.77
C GLY A 47 6.30 -4.60 -1.96
N THR A 48 5.34 -5.49 -2.14
CA THR A 48 5.23 -6.36 -3.32
C THR A 48 4.27 -5.73 -4.32
N LEU A 49 4.75 -5.45 -5.53
CA LEU A 49 3.95 -4.93 -6.64
C LEU A 49 2.99 -6.03 -7.11
N THR A 50 1.69 -5.77 -7.01
CA THR A 50 0.67 -6.79 -7.30
C THR A 50 0.20 -6.76 -8.76
N THR A 51 0.28 -5.59 -9.40
CA THR A 51 -0.11 -5.43 -10.81
C THR A 51 0.68 -4.29 -11.44
N ALA A 52 1.43 -4.57 -12.51
CA ALA A 52 2.14 -3.58 -13.31
C ALA A 52 1.77 -3.73 -14.78
N THR A 53 0.56 -3.29 -15.13
CA THR A 53 0.16 -3.14 -16.53
C THR A 53 -0.32 -1.71 -16.74
N THR A 54 -0.09 -1.17 -17.93
CA THR A 54 -0.45 0.21 -18.33
C THR A 54 -1.97 0.48 -18.28
N THR A 55 -2.78 -0.54 -18.06
CA THR A 55 -4.24 -0.50 -17.97
C THR A 55 -4.79 -0.87 -16.59
N ALA A 56 -3.94 -1.05 -15.57
CA ALA A 56 -4.36 -1.36 -14.21
C ALA A 56 -4.06 -0.22 -13.21
N ASN A 57 -4.80 -0.22 -12.12
CA ASN A 57 -4.57 0.62 -10.95
C ASN A 57 -3.20 0.28 -10.33
N ALA A 58 -2.41 1.28 -9.96
CA ALA A 58 -1.15 1.07 -9.24
C ALA A 58 -1.45 0.38 -7.91
N SER A 59 -0.90 -0.82 -7.71
CA SER A 59 -1.26 -1.67 -6.57
C SER A 59 -0.02 -2.28 -5.93
N SER A 60 0.10 -2.13 -4.62
CA SER A 60 1.18 -2.72 -3.83
C SER A 60 0.63 -3.32 -2.55
N SER A 61 1.35 -4.29 -1.99
CA SER A 61 0.97 -4.96 -0.75
C SER A 61 2.15 -5.15 0.19
N ILE A 62 1.87 -5.14 1.49
CA ILE A 62 2.83 -5.48 2.55
C ILE A 62 2.17 -6.46 3.53
N LEU A 63 2.98 -7.26 4.19
CA LEU A 63 2.54 -8.08 5.31
C LEU A 63 3.05 -7.44 6.60
N LEU A 64 2.13 -7.05 7.47
CA LEU A 64 2.48 -6.57 8.80
C LEU A 64 2.40 -7.72 9.79
N LYS A 65 3.52 -8.01 10.45
CA LYS A 65 3.62 -8.98 11.54
C LYS A 65 3.45 -8.28 12.88
N PRO A 66 3.08 -9.02 13.94
CA PRO A 66 3.19 -8.54 15.31
C PRO A 66 4.61 -8.03 15.58
N GLY A 67 4.71 -6.78 16.07
CA GLY A 67 5.99 -6.12 16.34
C GLY A 67 6.48 -5.20 15.20
N ASP A 68 5.89 -5.27 14.00
CA ASP A 68 6.20 -4.33 12.94
C ASP A 68 5.67 -2.92 13.28
N GLY A 69 6.52 -1.90 13.15
CA GLY A 69 6.15 -0.49 13.38
C GLY A 69 6.29 0.03 14.81
N ASN A 70 6.59 -0.82 15.80
CA ASN A 70 6.85 -0.52 17.21
C ASN A 70 6.19 0.78 17.73
N SER A 71 4.85 0.79 17.86
CA SER A 71 4.20 1.63 18.88
C SER A 71 4.24 0.86 20.19
N VAL A 72 5.03 1.40 21.13
CA VAL A 72 5.11 0.97 22.53
C VAL A 72 3.81 1.24 23.28
#